data_AF-A0A2P7TVT1-F1
#
_entry.id   AF-A0A2P7TVT1-F1
#
_cell.length_a   1.000
_cell.length_b   1.000
_cell.length_c   1.000
_cell.angle_alpha   90.00
_cell.angle_beta   90.00
_cell.angle_gamma   90.00
#
_symmetry.space_group_name_H-M   'P 1'
#
loop_
_entity.id
_entity.type
_entity.pdbx_description
1 polymer ?
#
loop_
_entity_poly.entity_id
_entity_poly.type
_entity_poly.pdbx_seq_one_letter_code
_entity_poly.pdbx_strand_id
1 'polypeptide(L)'
;MFNNIGTTELLVFAIGAIIVIYILMRVARFFFRILFFVAVIAALFYFISGRSITSFFSTPTIEGLFEKTTLTNMYHNTCKGGTATDAKCACIVNVVYSDLKVKYTDAGIKDLDNNKMLLMVEVRSSVKKHASEMEACLKQKGSEGLKFLEILKDVVNKPAPTPQK
;
A
#
# COMPACT_ATOMS: atom_id res chain seq x y z
N MET A 1 -23.27 2.13 50.82
CA MET A 1 -24.46 1.25 50.83
C MET A 1 -24.03 -0.15 50.43
N PHE A 2 -23.59 -0.97 51.38
CA PHE A 2 -23.41 -2.41 51.19
C PHE A 2 -24.03 -3.09 52.41
N ASN A 3 -25.36 -3.10 52.46
CA ASN A 3 -26.11 -3.79 53.51
C ASN A 3 -26.30 -5.25 53.08
N ASN A 4 -25.83 -6.17 53.93
CA ASN A 4 -26.24 -7.57 54.03
C ASN A 4 -26.56 -8.26 52.71
N ILE A 5 -25.54 -8.51 51.90
CA ILE A 5 -25.62 -9.54 50.86
C ILE A 5 -25.71 -10.88 51.61
N GLY A 6 -26.86 -11.55 51.52
CA GLY A 6 -27.04 -12.87 52.11
C GLY A 6 -25.97 -13.82 51.56
N THR A 7 -25.46 -14.74 52.39
CA THR A 7 -24.47 -15.74 52.00
C THR A 7 -24.85 -16.50 50.72
N THR A 8 -26.14 -16.64 50.43
CA THR A 8 -26.72 -17.20 49.20
C THR A 8 -26.49 -16.33 47.97
N GLU A 9 -26.64 -15.01 48.05
CA GLU A 9 -26.42 -14.08 46.92
C GLU A 9 -24.94 -14.00 46.55
N LEU A 10 -24.04 -14.00 47.55
CA LEU A 10 -22.59 -14.09 47.34
C LEU A 10 -22.20 -15.38 46.61
N LEU A 11 -22.85 -16.50 46.96
CA LEU A 11 -22.62 -17.80 46.32
C LEU A 11 -23.06 -17.83 44.86
N VAL A 12 -24.22 -17.25 44.55
CA VAL A 12 -24.74 -17.15 43.17
C VAL A 12 -23.85 -16.24 42.32
N PHE A 13 -23.39 -15.11 42.86
CA PHE A 13 -22.43 -14.24 42.16
C PHE A 13 -21.08 -14.94 41.91
N ALA A 14 -20.57 -15.69 42.87
CA ALA A 14 -19.32 -16.44 42.72
C ALA A 14 -19.43 -17.49 41.62
N ILE A 15 -20.52 -18.26 41.59
CA ILE A 15 -20.77 -19.27 40.55
C ILE A 15 -20.93 -18.60 39.17
N GLY A 16 -21.67 -17.49 39.09
CA GLY A 16 -21.82 -16.70 37.87
C GLY A 16 -20.48 -16.21 37.32
N ALA A 17 -19.62 -15.66 38.19
CA ALA A 17 -18.29 -15.20 37.80
C ALA A 17 -17.40 -16.35 37.28
N ILE A 18 -17.44 -17.52 37.90
CA ILE A 18 -16.67 -18.71 37.46
C ILE A 18 -17.11 -19.14 36.06
N ILE A 19 -18.42 -19.16 35.79
CA ILE A 19 -18.96 -19.54 34.47
C ILE A 19 -18.53 -18.52 33.40
N VAL A 20 -18.61 -17.23 33.70
CA VAL A 20 -18.19 -16.17 32.76
C VAL A 20 -16.69 -16.27 32.48
N ILE A 21 -15.85 -16.44 33.50
CA ILE A 21 -14.40 -16.62 33.35
C ILE A 21 -14.09 -17.87 32.52
N TYR A 22 -14.82 -18.97 32.74
CA TYR A 22 -14.66 -20.20 31.97
C TYR A 22 -14.98 -19.99 30.48
N ILE A 23 -16.07 -19.28 30.15
CA ILE A 23 -16.42 -18.94 28.77
C ILE A 23 -15.34 -18.05 28.14
N LEU A 24 -14.90 -17.01 28.85
CA LEU A 24 -13.84 -16.11 28.37
C LEU A 24 -12.54 -16.86 28.10
N MET A 25 -12.11 -17.76 28.98
CA MET A 25 -10.91 -18.59 28.76
C MET A 25 -11.05 -19.50 27.54
N ARG A 26 -12.25 -20.08 27.33
CA ARG A 26 -12.52 -20.96 26.19
C ARG A 26 -12.48 -20.20 24.86
N VAL A 27 -13.08 -19.02 24.83
CA VAL A 27 -13.08 -18.12 23.67
C VAL A 27 -11.67 -17.60 23.39
N ALA A 28 -10.95 -17.14 24.42
CA ALA A 28 -9.57 -16.67 24.29
C ALA A 28 -8.65 -17.76 23.72
N ARG A 29 -8.79 -19.01 24.16
CA ARG A 29 -8.00 -20.13 23.62
C ARG A 29 -8.32 -20.42 22.15
N PHE A 30 -9.56 -20.23 21.71
CA PHE A 30 -9.94 -20.37 20.31
C PHE A 30 -9.35 -19.25 19.44
N PHE A 31 -9.49 -18.00 19.87
CA PHE A 31 -8.89 -16.85 19.17
C PHE A 31 -7.36 -16.93 19.13
N PHE A 32 -6.72 -17.34 20.23
CA PHE A 32 -5.28 -17.48 20.29
C PHE A 32 -4.78 -18.58 19.33
N ARG A 33 -5.50 -19.69 19.20
CA ARG A 33 -5.18 -20.72 18.20
C ARG A 33 -5.23 -20.15 16.79
N ILE A 34 -6.30 -19.43 16.44
CA ILE A 34 -6.44 -18.82 15.11
C ILE A 34 -5.30 -17.83 14.85
N LEU A 35 -5.05 -16.91 15.79
CA LEU A 35 -3.96 -15.93 15.69
C LEU A 35 -2.60 -16.61 15.53
N PHE A 36 -2.34 -17.69 16.27
CA PHE A 36 -1.11 -18.46 16.16
C PHE A 36 -0.97 -19.09 14.78
N PHE A 37 -2.02 -19.70 14.22
CA PHE A 37 -1.99 -20.25 12.86
C PHE A 37 -1.73 -19.16 11.82
N VAL A 38 -2.38 -17.99 11.94
CA VAL A 38 -2.15 -16.85 11.04
C VAL A 38 -0.69 -16.37 11.15
N ALA A 39 -0.15 -16.27 12.36
CA ALA A 39 1.24 -15.85 12.59
C ALA A 39 2.24 -16.87 12.02
N VAL A 40 1.98 -18.16 12.15
CA VAL A 40 2.84 -19.22 11.59
C VAL A 40 2.80 -19.20 10.06
N ILE A 41 1.62 -19.05 9.45
CA ILE A 41 1.49 -18.91 7.99
C ILE A 41 2.23 -17.66 7.52
N ALA A 42 2.08 -16.55 8.23
CA ALA A 42 2.80 -15.32 7.93
C ALA A 42 4.32 -15.47 8.01
N ALA A 43 4.81 -16.15 9.05
CA ALA A 43 6.23 -16.44 9.24
C ALA A 43 6.78 -17.37 8.14
N LEU A 44 6.03 -18.41 7.76
CA LEU A 44 6.39 -19.29 6.64
C LEU A 44 6.47 -18.53 5.32
N PHE A 45 5.50 -17.65 5.07
CA PHE A 45 5.49 -16.82 3.87
C PHE A 45 6.69 -15.87 3.82
N TYR A 46 7.05 -15.28 4.96
CA TYR A 46 8.25 -14.45 5.11
C TYR A 46 9.53 -15.25 4.86
N PHE A 47 9.63 -16.46 5.41
CA PHE A 47 10.83 -17.30 5.26
C PHE A 47 11.06 -17.75 3.82
N ILE A 48 10.00 -18.04 3.07
CA ILE A 48 10.10 -18.46 1.65
C ILE A 48 10.35 -17.25 0.74
N SER A 49 9.66 -16.13 0.98
CA SER A 49 9.65 -15.00 0.03
C SER A 49 10.70 -13.94 0.34
N GLY A 50 11.29 -13.94 1.54
CA GLY A 50 12.20 -12.90 2.03
C GLY A 50 11.58 -11.49 2.12
N ARG A 51 10.29 -11.36 1.82
CA ARG A 51 9.52 -10.10 1.77
C ARG A 51 8.50 -10.09 2.91
N SER A 52 8.53 -9.02 3.71
CA SER A 52 7.52 -8.76 4.74
C SER A 52 6.13 -8.62 4.11
N ILE A 53 5.10 -9.16 4.74
CA ILE A 53 3.70 -9.00 4.33
C ILE A 53 3.30 -7.51 4.28
N THR A 54 3.99 -6.64 5.04
CA THR A 54 3.79 -5.18 4.96
C THR A 54 4.17 -4.58 3.60
N SER A 55 5.02 -5.23 2.79
CA SER A 55 5.31 -4.80 1.43
C SER A 55 4.17 -5.10 0.44
N PHE A 56 3.21 -5.96 0.82
CA PHE A 56 2.00 -6.22 0.04
C PHE A 56 0.88 -5.22 0.35
N PHE A 57 0.83 -4.73 1.59
CA PHE A 57 -0.19 -3.78 2.06
C PHE A 57 0.23 -2.31 2.01
N SER A 58 1.50 -2.03 1.70
CA SER A 58 1.92 -0.68 1.35
C SER A 58 1.42 -0.38 -0.06
N THR A 59 0.16 0.04 -0.22
CA THR A 59 -0.36 0.50 -1.52
C THR A 59 0.52 1.66 -2.01
N PRO A 60 1.36 1.45 -3.04
CA PRO A 60 2.23 2.51 -3.53
C PRO A 60 1.39 3.50 -4.33
N THR A 61 0.92 4.58 -3.72
CA THR A 61 0.28 5.68 -4.46
C THR A 61 1.26 6.19 -5.52
N ILE A 62 0.82 6.34 -6.78
CA ILE A 62 1.69 6.86 -7.86
C ILE A 62 2.33 8.17 -7.43
N GLU A 63 1.55 9.07 -6.83
CA GLU A 63 2.01 10.33 -6.27
C GLU A 63 3.14 10.17 -5.24
N GLY A 64 3.01 9.22 -4.32
CA GLY A 64 4.06 8.91 -3.34
C GLY A 64 5.35 8.36 -3.95
N LEU A 65 5.32 7.90 -5.20
CA LEU A 65 6.53 7.54 -5.96
C LEU A 65 7.27 8.79 -6.44
N PHE A 66 6.55 9.82 -6.88
CA PHE A 66 7.11 11.06 -7.46
C PHE A 66 7.33 12.19 -6.45
N GLU A 67 6.74 12.12 -5.26
CA GLU A 67 6.81 13.20 -4.27
C GLU A 67 8.16 13.30 -3.52
N LYS A 68 8.85 12.16 -3.32
CA LYS A 68 10.00 12.07 -2.40
C LYS A 68 11.37 12.17 -3.07
N THR A 69 11.46 12.13 -4.40
CA THR A 69 12.74 12.09 -5.13
C THR A 69 12.65 12.80 -6.47
N THR A 70 13.76 13.35 -6.95
CA THR A 70 13.86 13.91 -8.32
C THR A 70 13.58 12.83 -9.37
N LEU A 71 13.06 13.23 -10.53
CA LEU A 71 12.63 12.33 -11.61
C LEU A 71 13.79 11.41 -12.05
N THR A 72 14.99 11.98 -12.16
CA THR A 72 16.21 11.26 -12.55
C THR A 72 16.64 10.25 -11.48
N ASN A 73 16.61 10.64 -10.19
CA ASN A 73 16.93 9.72 -9.10
C ASN A 73 15.85 8.67 -8.89
N MET A 74 14.58 8.98 -9.17
CA MET A 74 13.50 8.00 -9.09
C MET A 74 13.67 6.93 -10.15
N TYR A 75 13.97 7.32 -11.40
CA TYR A 75 14.26 6.38 -12.46
C TYR A 75 15.42 5.47 -12.06
N HIS A 76 16.55 6.04 -11.62
CA HIS A 76 17.70 5.24 -11.18
C HIS A 76 17.43 4.38 -9.95
N ASN A 77 16.67 4.84 -8.96
CA ASN A 77 16.40 4.08 -7.73
C ASN A 77 15.31 3.02 -7.92
N THR A 78 14.36 3.24 -8.81
CA THR A 78 13.25 2.31 -9.07
C THR A 78 13.59 1.32 -10.19
N CYS A 79 14.46 1.69 -11.12
CA CYS A 79 14.89 0.87 -12.25
C CYS A 79 16.36 0.40 -12.14
N LYS A 80 16.90 0.37 -10.92
CA LYS A 80 18.32 0.09 -10.66
C LYS A 80 18.68 -1.32 -11.14
N GLY A 81 19.53 -1.42 -12.15
CA GLY A 81 20.01 -2.69 -12.73
C GLY A 81 19.74 -2.88 -14.22
N GLY A 82 19.05 -1.96 -14.90
CA GLY A 82 18.85 -2.01 -16.36
C GLY A 82 17.90 -3.11 -16.85
N THR A 83 17.60 -4.10 -16.02
CA THR A 83 16.53 -5.07 -16.26
C THR A 83 15.22 -4.48 -15.76
N ALA A 84 14.42 -3.95 -16.69
CA ALA A 84 13.05 -3.47 -16.50
C ALA A 84 12.08 -4.64 -16.19
N THR A 85 12.36 -5.43 -15.16
CA THR A 85 11.56 -6.60 -14.79
C THR A 85 10.38 -6.21 -13.91
N ASP A 86 10.57 -5.28 -12.99
CA ASP A 86 9.53 -4.84 -12.06
C ASP A 86 8.42 -4.06 -12.78
N ALA A 87 7.17 -4.49 -12.55
CA ALA A 87 5.98 -3.88 -13.16
C ALA A 87 5.91 -2.36 -12.94
N LYS A 88 6.37 -1.89 -11.77
CA LYS A 88 6.45 -0.49 -11.40
C LYS A 88 7.41 0.32 -12.29
N CYS A 89 8.61 -0.20 -12.54
CA CYS A 89 9.59 0.46 -13.39
C CYS A 89 9.12 0.44 -14.85
N ALA A 90 8.80 -0.76 -15.36
CA ALA A 90 8.49 -0.97 -16.77
C ALA A 90 7.20 -0.26 -17.21
N CYS A 91 6.14 -0.36 -16.41
CA CYS A 91 4.81 0.08 -16.83
C CYS A 91 4.43 1.48 -16.35
N ILE A 92 5.07 2.03 -15.31
CA ILE A 92 4.69 3.34 -14.75
C ILE A 92 5.84 4.33 -14.89
N VAL A 93 6.97 4.08 -14.21
CA VAL A 93 8.06 5.06 -14.13
C VAL A 93 8.70 5.31 -15.49
N ASN A 94 8.95 4.26 -16.28
CA ASN A 94 9.56 4.41 -17.60
C ASN A 94 8.64 5.16 -18.58
N VAL A 95 7.34 4.85 -18.58
CA VAL A 95 6.36 5.52 -19.45
C VAL A 95 6.28 7.01 -19.12
N VAL A 96 6.11 7.36 -17.84
CA VAL A 96 6.05 8.76 -17.38
C VAL A 96 7.36 9.50 -17.66
N TYR A 97 8.50 8.87 -17.36
CA TYR A 97 9.81 9.46 -17.62
C TYR A 97 10.02 9.74 -19.11
N SER A 98 9.61 8.81 -19.98
CA SER A 98 9.75 8.96 -21.42
C SER A 98 8.88 10.10 -21.98
N ASP A 99 7.63 10.22 -21.55
CA ASP A 99 6.73 11.30 -21.99
C ASP A 99 7.21 12.68 -21.49
N LEU A 100 7.74 12.75 -20.26
CA LEU A 100 8.34 13.98 -19.72
C LEU A 100 9.59 14.41 -20.49
N LYS A 101 10.46 13.47 -20.87
CA LYS A 101 11.64 13.75 -21.70
C LYS A 101 11.33 14.21 -23.12
N VAL A 102 10.18 13.82 -23.66
CA VAL A 102 9.71 14.30 -24.96
C VAL A 102 9.23 15.75 -24.86
N LYS A 103 8.65 16.15 -23.73
CA LYS A 103 8.08 17.49 -23.51
C LYS A 103 9.08 18.52 -23.00
N TYR A 104 10.06 18.10 -22.19
CA TYR A 104 10.99 18.98 -21.50
C TYR A 104 12.43 18.62 -21.84
N THR A 105 13.26 19.66 -22.05
CA THR A 105 14.72 19.51 -22.13
C THR A 105 15.29 19.14 -20.75
N ASP A 106 16.55 18.70 -20.68
CA ASP A 106 17.17 18.35 -19.40
C ASP A 106 17.15 19.51 -18.38
N ALA A 107 17.24 20.75 -18.86
CA ALA A 107 17.07 21.95 -18.03
C ALA A 107 15.62 22.09 -17.52
N GLY A 108 14.62 21.87 -18.39
CA GLY A 108 13.21 21.91 -18.02
C GLY A 108 12.79 20.80 -17.05
N ILE A 109 13.39 19.61 -17.16
CA ILE A 109 13.21 18.54 -16.17
C ILE A 109 13.76 18.95 -14.80
N LYS A 110 14.92 19.63 -14.78
CA LYS A 110 15.50 20.14 -13.53
C LYS A 110 14.63 21.21 -12.88
N ASP A 111 13.99 22.07 -13.67
CA ASP A 111 13.03 23.05 -13.17
C ASP A 111 11.73 22.41 -12.68
N LEU A 112 11.26 21.35 -13.35
CA LEU A 112 10.17 20.50 -12.86
C LEU A 112 10.52 19.84 -11.52
N ASP A 113 11.73 19.30 -11.39
CA ASP A 113 12.22 18.71 -10.13
C ASP A 113 12.26 19.73 -8.98
N ASN A 114 12.56 21.00 -9.30
CA ASN A 114 12.53 22.10 -8.33
C ASN A 114 11.09 22.50 -7.96
N ASN A 115 10.12 22.33 -8.87
CA ASN A 115 8.71 22.64 -8.64
C ASN A 115 7.85 21.36 -8.54
N LYS A 116 7.84 20.78 -7.34
CA LYS A 116 7.10 19.54 -7.04
C LYS A 116 5.62 19.59 -7.42
N MET A 117 4.97 20.75 -7.32
CA MET A 117 3.55 20.85 -7.69
C MET A 117 3.37 20.64 -9.20
N LEU A 118 4.17 21.34 -10.01
CA LEU A 118 4.14 21.19 -11.47
C LEU A 118 4.55 19.78 -11.90
N LEU A 119 5.57 19.20 -11.27
CA LEU A 119 5.98 17.82 -11.50
C LEU A 119 4.80 16.85 -11.32
N MET A 120 4.05 16.99 -10.23
CA MET A 120 2.95 16.09 -9.91
C MET A 120 1.77 16.26 -10.86
N VAL A 121 1.48 17.49 -11.29
CA VAL A 121 0.47 17.77 -12.33
C VAL A 121 0.87 17.09 -13.63
N GLU A 122 2.12 17.22 -14.05
CA GLU A 122 2.59 16.68 -15.31
C GLU A 122 2.70 15.15 -15.28
N VAL A 123 3.15 14.58 -14.17
CA VAL A 123 3.12 13.13 -13.92
C VAL A 123 1.70 12.60 -14.01
N ARG A 124 0.73 13.25 -13.35
CA ARG A 124 -0.67 12.83 -13.41
C ARG A 124 -1.25 12.96 -14.83
N SER A 125 -0.90 14.03 -15.54
CA SER A 125 -1.26 14.24 -16.95
C SER A 125 -0.72 13.11 -17.83
N SER A 126 0.56 12.76 -17.66
CA SER A 126 1.22 11.68 -18.36
C SER A 126 0.58 10.31 -18.07
N VAL A 127 0.28 10.03 -16.80
CA VAL A 127 -0.42 8.81 -16.38
C VAL A 127 -1.81 8.71 -17.00
N LYS A 128 -2.57 9.81 -17.05
CA LYS A 128 -3.89 9.82 -17.69
C LYS A 128 -3.81 9.59 -19.20
N LYS A 129 -2.84 10.22 -19.86
CA LYS A 129 -2.60 10.09 -21.30
C LYS A 129 -2.22 8.65 -21.68
N HIS A 130 -1.36 8.01 -20.88
CA HIS A 130 -0.84 6.68 -21.16
C HIS A 130 -1.52 5.57 -20.36
N ALA A 131 -2.67 5.84 -19.72
CA ALA A 131 -3.34 4.90 -18.83
C ALA A 131 -3.63 3.54 -19.49
N SER A 132 -4.06 3.53 -20.76
CA SER A 132 -4.34 2.30 -21.52
C SER A 132 -3.08 1.45 -21.75
N GLU A 133 -1.96 2.09 -22.06
CA GLU A 133 -0.65 1.46 -22.25
C GLU A 133 -0.12 0.90 -20.93
N MET A 134 -0.20 1.69 -19.86
CA MET A 134 0.18 1.27 -18.51
C MET A 134 -0.68 0.09 -18.05
N GLU A 135 -1.99 0.12 -18.27
CA GLU A 135 -2.90 -0.98 -17.92
C GLU A 135 -2.56 -2.27 -18.69
N ALA A 136 -2.28 -2.16 -20.00
CA ALA A 136 -1.88 -3.31 -20.81
C ALA A 136 -0.57 -3.92 -20.32
N CYS A 137 0.44 -3.09 -20.03
CA CYS A 137 1.72 -3.54 -19.48
C CYS A 137 1.55 -4.19 -18.09
N LEU A 138 0.75 -3.59 -17.20
CA LEU A 138 0.47 -4.13 -15.86
C LEU A 138 -0.26 -5.48 -15.93
N LYS A 139 -1.21 -5.65 -16.87
CA LYS A 139 -1.88 -6.94 -17.09
C LYS A 139 -0.90 -8.03 -17.53
N GLN A 140 0.08 -7.71 -18.36
CA GLN A 140 1.11 -8.66 -18.81
C GLN A 140 2.07 -9.08 -17.69
N LYS A 141 2.23 -8.25 -16.65
CA LYS A 141 3.11 -8.53 -15.50
C LYS A 141 2.44 -9.37 -14.40
N GLY A 142 1.21 -9.85 -14.62
CA GLY A 142 0.53 -10.79 -13.72
C GLY A 142 0.18 -10.20 -12.35
N SER A 143 0.33 -10.98 -11.29
CA SER A 143 -0.13 -10.62 -9.94
C SER A 143 0.55 -9.39 -9.34
N GLU A 144 1.78 -9.06 -9.75
CA GLU A 144 2.44 -7.83 -9.34
C GLU A 144 1.83 -6.60 -10.03
N GLY A 145 1.48 -6.69 -11.31
CA GLY A 145 0.90 -5.58 -12.05
C GLY A 145 -0.55 -5.27 -11.67
N LEU A 146 -1.34 -6.30 -11.29
CA LEU A 146 -2.71 -6.13 -10.81
C LEU A 146 -2.82 -5.20 -9.58
N LYS A 147 -1.82 -5.22 -8.69
CA LYS A 147 -1.79 -4.32 -7.51
C LYS A 147 -1.68 -2.84 -7.88
N PHE A 148 -1.01 -2.54 -8.99
CA PHE A 148 -0.87 -1.15 -9.47
C PHE A 148 -2.04 -0.73 -10.35
N LEU A 149 -2.81 -1.68 -10.88
CA LEU A 149 -3.94 -1.43 -11.77
C LEU A 149 -5.08 -0.72 -11.04
N GLU A 150 -5.31 -1.07 -9.78
CA GLU A 150 -6.27 -0.38 -8.90
C GLU A 150 -5.85 1.07 -8.62
N ILE A 151 -4.56 1.28 -8.39
CA ILE A 151 -3.96 2.60 -8.13
C ILE A 151 -4.00 3.47 -9.38
N LEU A 152 -3.72 2.88 -10.55
CA LEU A 152 -3.83 3.55 -11.85
C LEU A 152 -5.27 4.06 -12.08
N LYS A 153 -6.27 3.21 -11.81
CA LYS A 153 -7.68 3.57 -11.92
C LYS A 153 -8.06 4.70 -10.96
N ASP A 154 -7.57 4.68 -9.73
CA ASP A 154 -7.80 5.76 -8.76
C ASP A 154 -7.24 7.11 -9.26
N VAL A 155 -6.04 7.12 -9.86
CA VAL A 155 -5.40 8.34 -10.41
C VAL A 155 -6.12 8.86 -11.65
N VAL A 156 -6.60 7.97 -12.52
CA VAL A 156 -7.38 8.34 -13.71
C VAL A 156 -8.72 8.96 -13.32
N ASN A 157 -9.41 8.33 -12.37
CA ASN A 157 -10.75 8.72 -11.94
C ASN A 157 -10.76 9.93 -10.97
N LYS A 158 -9.65 10.22 -10.28
CA LYS A 158 -9.56 11.41 -9.42
C LYS A 158 -9.46 12.71 -10.25
N PRO A 159 -10.30 13.73 -9.95
CA PRO A 159 -10.13 15.06 -10.50
C PRO A 159 -8.75 15.63 -10.10
N ALA A 160 -8.12 16.39 -10.99
CA ALA A 160 -6.87 17.10 -10.70
C ALA A 160 -6.98 17.89 -9.38
N PRO A 161 -5.95 17.93 -8.52
CA PRO A 161 -6.00 18.78 -7.35
C PRO A 161 -6.08 20.23 -7.86
N THR A 162 -7.14 20.93 -7.48
CA THR A 162 -7.28 22.35 -7.79
C THR A 162 -6.09 23.08 -7.14
N PRO A 163 -5.30 23.87 -7.88
CA PRO A 163 -4.25 24.66 -7.27
C PRO A 163 -4.90 25.60 -6.25
N GLN A 164 -4.54 25.44 -4.96
CA GLN A 164 -4.90 26.44 -3.95
C GLN A 164 -4.17 27.73 -4.32
N LYS A 165 -4.95 28.75 -4.67
CA LYS A 165 -4.50 30.13 -4.88
C LYS A 165 -4.02 30.74 -3.58
#